data_AF-A0A090YMN6-F1
#
_entry.id   AF-A0A090YMN6-F1
#
_cell.length_a   1.000
_cell.length_b   1.000
_cell.length_c   1.000
_cell.angle_alpha   90.00
_cell.angle_beta   90.00
_cell.angle_gamma   90.00
#
_symmetry.space_group_name_H-M   'P 1'
#
loop_
_entity.id
_entity.type
_entity.pdbx_description
1 polymer ?
#
loop_
_entity_poly.entity_id
_entity_poly.type
_entity_poly.pdbx_seq_one_letter_code
_entity_poly.pdbx_strand_id
1 'polypeptide(L)'
;MACLHLEHLSQLFLHHQAKRFFKKSLAASHICKPRVITVDKNPAYAVAIQELKEEKRMPEGIQLRQVKYLNNIVEQDHRFIKKRVRSMLGFKSYETATSILSGVETMHMMKKGQLHLQVKSAQNEVRFIHKLFGIAS
;
A
#
# COMPACT_ATOMS: atom_id res chain seq x y z
N MET A 1 14.21 8.32 30.83
CA MET A 1 12.72 8.27 30.84
C MET A 1 12.08 9.00 29.64
N ALA A 2 12.61 10.13 29.16
CA ALA A 2 12.07 10.83 27.97
C ALA A 2 12.35 10.15 26.61
N CYS A 3 13.49 9.48 26.44
CA CYS A 3 13.84 8.79 25.19
C CYS A 3 12.90 7.60 24.88
N LEU A 4 12.57 6.81 25.91
CA LEU A 4 11.59 5.71 25.81
C LEU A 4 10.17 6.20 25.47
N HIS A 5 9.79 7.39 25.93
CA HIS A 5 8.48 7.97 25.61
C HIS A 5 8.37 8.39 24.15
N LEU A 6 9.43 8.93 23.55
CA LEU A 6 9.47 9.30 22.13
C LEU A 6 9.49 8.08 21.21
N GLU A 7 10.23 7.02 21.58
CA GLU A 7 10.20 5.74 20.87
C GLU A 7 8.81 5.09 20.94
N HIS A 8 8.18 5.12 22.11
CA HIS A 8 6.82 4.61 22.30
C HIS A 8 5.81 5.42 21.48
N LEU A 9 5.87 6.76 21.47
CA LEU A 9 4.99 7.61 20.64
C LEU A 9 5.21 7.40 19.13
N SER A 10 6.44 7.17 18.69
CA SER A 10 6.76 6.81 17.30
C SER A 10 6.18 5.44 16.93
N GLN A 11 6.36 4.44 17.78
CA GLN A 11 5.75 3.12 17.64
C GLN A 11 4.21 3.18 17.69
N LEU A 12 3.66 4.10 18.52
CA LEU A 12 2.23 4.34 18.62
C LEU A 12 1.67 4.92 17.30
N PHE A 13 2.36 5.90 16.72
CA PHE A 13 1.97 6.47 15.43
C PHE A 13 2.09 5.44 14.28
N LEU A 14 3.09 4.55 14.36
CA LEU A 14 3.34 3.54 13.33
C LEU A 14 2.31 2.39 13.37
N HIS A 15 1.86 1.91 14.54
CA HIS A 15 0.86 0.84 14.57
C HIS A 15 -0.52 1.34 14.11
N HIS A 16 -0.91 2.58 14.43
CA HIS A 16 -2.19 3.13 13.95
C HIS A 16 -2.21 3.24 12.41
N GLN A 17 -1.09 3.65 11.81
CA GLN A 17 -0.94 3.65 10.36
C GLN A 17 -0.96 2.23 9.77
N ALA A 18 -0.24 1.28 10.36
CA ALA A 18 -0.25 -0.12 9.93
C ALA A 18 -1.65 -0.74 10.00
N LYS A 19 -2.39 -0.45 11.06
CA LYS A 19 -3.79 -0.86 11.24
C LYS A 19 -4.69 -0.29 10.16
N ARG A 20 -4.59 1.01 9.88
CA ARG A 20 -5.35 1.67 8.81
C ARG A 20 -5.00 1.08 7.43
N PHE A 21 -3.73 0.78 7.19
CA PHE A 21 -3.26 0.12 5.98
C PHE A 21 -3.94 -1.25 5.81
N PHE A 22 -3.85 -2.13 6.80
CA PHE A 22 -4.49 -3.45 6.73
C PHE A 22 -6.01 -3.36 6.54
N LYS A 23 -6.70 -2.45 7.23
CA LYS A 23 -8.15 -2.23 7.04
C LYS A 23 -8.46 -1.88 5.58
N LYS A 24 -7.70 -0.97 4.98
CA LYS A 24 -7.89 -0.55 3.59
C LYS A 24 -7.56 -1.67 2.61
N SER A 25 -6.46 -2.39 2.82
CA SER A 25 -6.04 -3.50 1.95
C SER A 25 -7.03 -4.67 2.01
N LEU A 26 -7.45 -5.08 3.20
CA LEU A 26 -8.40 -6.20 3.35
C LEU A 26 -9.81 -5.87 2.86
N ALA A 27 -10.18 -4.58 2.80
CA ALA A 27 -11.46 -4.13 2.25
C ALA A 27 -11.44 -3.99 0.71
N ALA A 28 -10.27 -4.09 0.06
CA ALA A 28 -10.18 -3.91 -1.37
C ALA A 28 -10.78 -5.12 -2.12
N SER A 29 -11.69 -4.84 -3.07
CA SER A 29 -12.46 -5.86 -3.80
C SER A 29 -11.61 -6.86 -4.60
N HIS A 30 -10.40 -6.48 -5.00
CA HIS A 30 -9.48 -7.33 -5.75
C HIS A 30 -8.60 -8.22 -4.85
N ILE A 31 -8.62 -8.02 -3.54
CA ILE A 31 -7.85 -8.81 -2.59
C ILE A 31 -8.73 -9.97 -2.09
N CYS A 32 -8.38 -11.19 -2.52
CA CYS A 32 -8.93 -12.40 -1.91
C CYS A 32 -8.38 -12.55 -0.49
N LYS A 33 -9.18 -13.12 0.42
CA LYS A 33 -8.77 -13.39 1.82
C LYS A 33 -7.41 -14.11 1.82
N PRO A 34 -6.31 -13.44 2.21
CA PRO A 34 -4.99 -14.03 2.08
C PRO A 34 -4.83 -15.15 3.11
N ARG A 35 -4.13 -16.22 2.75
CA ARG A 35 -3.76 -17.28 3.72
C ARG A 35 -2.53 -16.89 4.56
N VAL A 36 -1.61 -16.14 3.95
CA VAL A 36 -0.34 -15.74 4.58
C VAL A 36 -0.07 -14.27 4.25
N ILE A 37 0.30 -13.48 5.25
CA ILE A 37 0.76 -12.10 5.07
C ILE A 37 2.24 -12.03 5.44
N THR A 38 3.04 -11.47 4.54
CA THR A 38 4.45 -11.20 4.81
C THR A 38 4.59 -9.80 5.39
N VAL A 39 5.24 -9.68 6.54
CA VAL A 39 5.53 -8.41 7.20
C VAL A 39 7.02 -8.31 7.54
N ASP A 40 7.51 -7.09 7.69
CA ASP A 40 8.84 -6.86 8.23
C ASP A 40 8.89 -7.17 9.75
N LYS A 41 10.07 -7.01 10.36
CA LYS A 41 10.29 -7.25 11.78
C LYS A 41 9.95 -6.03 12.66
N ASN A 42 9.21 -5.04 12.14
CA ASN A 42 8.85 -3.85 12.90
C ASN A 42 7.78 -4.22 13.96
N PRO A 43 8.00 -3.87 15.24
CA PRO A 43 7.04 -4.15 16.31
C PRO A 43 5.66 -3.54 16.09
N ALA A 44 5.56 -2.44 15.33
CA ALA A 44 4.29 -1.78 15.03
C ALA A 44 3.27 -2.70 14.32
N TYR A 45 3.74 -3.63 13.48
CA TYR A 45 2.84 -4.59 12.80
C TYR A 45 2.25 -5.60 13.77
N ALA A 46 3.03 -6.07 14.75
CA ALA A 46 2.54 -7.03 15.75
C ALA A 46 1.39 -6.43 16.56
N VAL A 47 1.56 -5.18 17.02
CA VAL A 47 0.53 -4.43 17.77
C VAL A 47 -0.72 -4.21 16.90
N ALA A 48 -0.53 -3.71 15.67
CA ALA A 48 -1.65 -3.45 14.76
C ALA A 48 -2.47 -4.71 14.43
N ILE A 49 -1.81 -5.86 14.24
CA ILE A 49 -2.49 -7.11 13.92
C ILE A 49 -3.21 -7.67 15.14
N GLN A 50 -2.64 -7.53 16.33
CA GLN A 50 -3.30 -7.93 17.57
C GLN A 50 -4.61 -7.16 17.78
N GLU A 51 -4.59 -5.83 17.62
CA GLU A 51 -5.80 -5.01 17.68
C GLU A 51 -6.82 -5.38 16.60
N LEU A 52 -6.39 -5.73 15.39
CA LEU A 52 -7.31 -6.16 14.32
C LEU A 52 -7.96 -7.52 14.59
N LYS A 53 -7.27 -8.41 15.31
CA LYS A 53 -7.84 -9.68 15.78
C LYS A 53 -8.89 -9.44 16.85
N GLU A 54 -8.62 -8.55 17.80
CA GLU A 54 -9.57 -8.14 18.84
C GLU A 54 -10.83 -7.48 18.24
N GLU A 55 -10.66 -6.66 17.20
CA GLU A 55 -11.78 -6.06 16.46
C GLU A 55 -12.52 -7.04 15.52
N LYS A 56 -12.09 -8.31 15.41
CA LYS A 56 -12.61 -9.30 14.44
C LYS A 56 -12.57 -8.80 12.98
N ARG A 57 -11.62 -7.91 12.66
CA ARG A 57 -11.41 -7.33 11.32
C ARG A 57 -10.36 -8.12 10.53
N MET A 58 -9.63 -9.02 11.19
CA MET A 58 -8.66 -9.90 10.57
C MET A 58 -9.32 -11.23 10.14
N PRO A 59 -9.11 -11.70 8.90
CA PRO A 59 -9.57 -13.03 8.48
C PRO A 59 -9.00 -14.15 9.37
N GLU A 60 -9.85 -15.11 9.70
CA GLU A 60 -9.46 -16.29 10.48
C GLU A 60 -8.46 -17.17 9.70
N GLY A 61 -7.51 -17.76 10.42
CA GLY A 61 -6.52 -18.68 9.83
C GLY A 61 -5.34 -18.00 9.11
N ILE A 62 -5.22 -16.66 9.16
CA ILE A 62 -4.06 -15.96 8.59
C ILE A 62 -2.78 -16.29 9.35
N GLN A 63 -1.76 -16.69 8.60
CA GLN A 63 -0.40 -16.84 9.09
C GLN A 63 0.44 -15.60 8.79
N LEU A 64 1.24 -15.18 9.76
CA LEU A 64 2.23 -14.12 9.55
C LEU A 64 3.58 -14.73 9.25
N ARG A 65 4.24 -14.20 8.22
CA ARG A 65 5.57 -14.63 7.81
C ARG A 65 6.53 -13.46 7.84
N GLN A 66 7.67 -13.64 8.50
CA GLN A 66 8.75 -12.66 8.56
C GLN A 66 10.01 -13.25 7.91
N VAL A 67 10.11 -13.15 6.58
CA VAL A 67 11.25 -13.69 5.83
C VAL A 67 11.97 -12.55 5.12
N LYS A 68 13.26 -12.36 5.44
CA LYS A 68 14.09 -11.27 4.92
C LYS A 68 14.08 -11.19 3.39
N TYR A 69 14.19 -12.33 2.71
CA TYR A 69 14.19 -12.39 1.25
C TYR A 69 12.87 -11.89 0.64
N LEU A 70 11.71 -12.25 1.21
CA LEU A 70 10.42 -11.79 0.71
C LEU A 70 10.24 -10.29 0.94
N ASN A 71 10.78 -9.76 2.05
CA ASN A 71 10.79 -8.32 2.29
C ASN A 71 11.61 -7.59 1.24
N ASN A 72 12.74 -8.15 0.79
CA ASN A 72 13.54 -7.56 -0.28
C ASN A 72 12.75 -7.43 -1.60
N ILE A 73 11.87 -8.39 -1.93
CA ILE A 73 11.00 -8.32 -3.12
C ILE A 73 10.01 -7.15 -2.99
N VAL A 74 9.36 -7.02 -1.82
CA VAL A 74 8.44 -5.90 -1.55
C VAL A 74 9.17 -4.55 -1.61
N GLU A 75 10.35 -4.46 -0.98
CA GLU A 75 11.19 -3.27 -1.04
C GLU A 75 11.66 -2.94 -2.45
N GLN A 76 11.91 -3.96 -3.28
CA GLN A 76 12.27 -3.80 -4.67
C GLN A 76 11.11 -3.25 -5.50
N ASP A 77 9.88 -3.71 -5.28
CA ASP A 77 8.71 -3.17 -6.01
C ASP A 77 8.47 -1.69 -5.65
N HIS A 78 8.74 -1.30 -4.40
CA HIS A 78 8.70 0.11 -3.98
C HIS A 78 9.78 0.99 -4.61
N ARG A 79 10.86 0.42 -5.17
CA ARG A 79 12.00 1.17 -5.73
C ARG A 79 11.57 2.11 -6.85
N PHE A 80 10.61 1.70 -7.66
CA PHE A 80 10.08 2.51 -8.75
C PHE A 80 9.42 3.80 -8.22
N ILE A 81 8.51 3.65 -7.27
CA ILE A 81 7.80 4.77 -6.65
C ILE A 81 8.79 5.67 -5.92
N LYS A 82 9.69 5.11 -5.10
CA LYS A 82 10.73 5.88 -4.39
C LYS A 82 11.63 6.68 -5.33
N LYS A 83 12.02 6.09 -6.47
CA LYS A 83 12.84 6.79 -7.49
C LYS A 83 12.09 8.00 -8.09
N ARG A 84 10.81 7.83 -8.42
CA ARG A 84 9.96 8.91 -8.93
C ARG A 84 9.78 10.03 -7.89
N VAL A 85 9.42 9.67 -6.67
CA VAL A 85 9.23 10.65 -5.58
C VAL A 85 10.52 11.42 -5.28
N ARG A 86 11.67 10.75 -5.27
CA ARG A 86 12.97 11.41 -5.06
C ARG A 86 13.29 12.44 -6.15
N SER A 87 12.99 12.15 -7.41
CA SER A 87 13.17 13.11 -8.51
C SER A 87 12.22 14.32 -8.43
N MET A 88 11.09 14.20 -7.72
CA MET A 88 10.11 15.27 -7.54
C MET A 88 10.42 16.17 -6.33
N LEU A 89 11.50 15.89 -5.57
CA LEU A 89 11.86 16.57 -4.32
C LEU A 89 10.78 16.46 -3.22
N GLY A 90 9.99 15.38 -3.26
CA GLY A 90 8.89 15.15 -2.31
C GLY A 90 7.59 15.85 -2.69
N PHE A 91 6.58 15.73 -1.81
CA PHE A 91 5.26 16.30 -2.03
C PHE A 91 5.02 17.48 -1.10
N LYS A 92 4.41 18.55 -1.62
CA LYS A 92 4.10 19.77 -0.85
C LYS A 92 2.79 19.69 -0.06
N SER A 93 1.85 18.83 -0.48
CA SER A 93 0.58 18.61 0.21
C SER A 93 0.11 17.16 0.09
N TYR A 94 -0.74 16.74 1.02
CA TYR A 94 -1.30 15.39 1.05
C TYR A 94 -2.19 15.09 -0.17
N GLU A 95 -2.98 16.07 -0.61
CA GLU A 95 -3.81 15.95 -1.81
C GLU A 95 -2.96 15.74 -3.06
N THR A 96 -1.93 16.57 -3.23
CA THR A 96 -0.96 16.44 -4.32
C THR A 96 -0.25 15.09 -4.28
N ALA A 97 0.17 14.64 -3.10
CA ALA A 97 0.79 13.33 -2.93
C ALA A 97 -0.14 12.20 -3.37
N THR A 98 -1.41 12.25 -2.96
CA THR A 98 -2.41 11.23 -3.28
C THR A 98 -2.68 11.16 -4.78
N SER A 99 -2.89 12.31 -5.43
CA SER A 99 -3.14 12.38 -6.88
C SER A 99 -1.93 11.93 -7.70
N ILE A 100 -0.72 12.38 -7.35
CA ILE A 100 0.50 12.00 -8.08
C ILE A 100 0.80 10.51 -7.89
N LEU A 101 0.72 9.98 -6.66
CA LEU A 101 0.95 8.55 -6.41
C LEU A 101 -0.03 7.68 -7.19
N SER A 102 -1.32 8.06 -7.22
CA SER A 102 -2.35 7.36 -8.00
C SER A 102 -2.02 7.37 -9.50
N GLY A 103 -1.58 8.51 -10.04
CA GLY A 103 -1.11 8.61 -11.44
C GLY A 103 0.10 7.73 -11.74
N VAL A 104 1.11 7.77 -10.88
CA VAL A 104 2.34 6.97 -11.04
C VAL A 104 2.03 5.47 -10.98
N GLU A 105 1.17 5.05 -10.07
CA GLU A 105 0.73 3.66 -9.94
C GLU A 105 -0.04 3.20 -11.17
N THR A 106 -0.99 4.02 -11.65
CA THR A 106 -1.78 3.74 -12.86
C THR A 106 -0.89 3.51 -14.08
N MET A 107 0.04 4.43 -14.33
CA MET A 107 0.97 4.31 -15.46
C MET A 107 1.87 3.07 -15.34
N HIS A 108 2.23 2.68 -14.11
CA HIS A 108 3.03 1.48 -13.86
C HIS A 108 2.24 0.20 -14.13
N MET A 109 0.98 0.14 -13.70
CA MET A 109 0.06 -0.98 -13.99
C MET A 109 -0.15 -1.17 -15.49
N MET A 110 -0.34 -0.07 -16.22
CA MET A 110 -0.44 -0.07 -17.69
C MET A 110 0.84 -0.64 -18.31
N LYS A 111 2.00 -0.14 -17.91
CA LYS A 111 3.30 -0.60 -18.41
C LYS A 111 3.57 -2.08 -18.12
N LYS A 112 3.16 -2.58 -16.96
CA LYS A 112 3.27 -4.02 -16.60
C LYS A 112 2.23 -4.90 -17.31
N GLY A 113 1.25 -4.31 -18.01
CA GLY A 113 0.15 -5.06 -18.62
C GLY A 113 -0.81 -5.67 -17.60
N GLN A 114 -0.88 -5.11 -16.39
CA GLN A 114 -1.75 -5.58 -15.31
C GLN A 114 -3.21 -5.19 -15.51
N LEU A 115 -3.50 -4.30 -16.46
CA LEU A 115 -4.86 -3.96 -16.83
C LEU A 115 -5.44 -5.03 -17.75
N HIS A 116 -6.57 -5.62 -17.33
CA HIS A 116 -7.36 -6.54 -18.14
C HIS A 116 -8.18 -5.76 -19.19
N LEU A 117 -7.48 -5.05 -20.09
CA LEU A 117 -8.11 -4.41 -21.24
C LEU A 117 -8.37 -5.50 -22.28
N GLN A 118 -9.65 -5.78 -22.58
CA GLN A 118 -10.06 -6.81 -23.55
C GLN A 118 -9.32 -6.70 -24.90
N VAL A 119 -8.97 -5.46 -25.29
CA VAL A 119 -8.12 -5.15 -26.45
C VAL A 119 -7.07 -4.12 -26.01
N LYS A 120 -5.78 -4.38 -26.28
CA LYS A 120 -4.71 -3.39 -26.11
C LYS A 120 -4.82 -2.35 -27.23
N SER A 121 -5.49 -1.24 -26.94
CA SER A 121 -5.63 -0.08 -27.83
C SER A 121 -5.43 1.19 -27.02
N ALA A 122 -4.78 2.19 -27.62
CA ALA A 122 -4.62 3.51 -27.03
C ALA A 122 -5.96 4.12 -26.59
N GLN A 123 -7.05 3.83 -27.31
CA GLN A 123 -8.40 4.30 -26.96
C GLN A 123 -8.91 3.68 -25.65
N ASN A 124 -8.61 2.41 -25.40
CA ASN A 124 -9.03 1.72 -24.17
C ASN A 124 -8.22 2.20 -22.96
N GLU A 125 -6.94 2.51 -23.17
CA GLU A 125 -6.07 3.13 -22.17
C GLU A 125 -6.56 4.53 -21.79
N VAL A 126 -6.87 5.36 -22.79
CA VAL A 126 -7.47 6.70 -22.58
C VAL A 126 -8.79 6.59 -21.83
N ARG A 127 -9.70 5.71 -22.26
CA ARG A 127 -10.99 5.49 -21.58
C ARG A 127 -10.82 5.04 -20.13
N PHE A 128 -9.83 4.21 -19.85
CA PHE A 128 -9.51 3.76 -18.50
C PHE A 128 -9.04 4.92 -17.61
N ILE A 129 -8.12 5.75 -18.11
CA ILE A 129 -7.62 6.94 -17.41
C ILE A 129 -8.78 7.91 -17.11
N HIS A 130 -9.64 8.19 -18.09
CA HIS A 130 -10.81 9.05 -17.88
C HIS A 130 -11.75 8.51 -16.80
N LYS A 131 -12.03 7.20 -16.81
CA LYS A 131 -12.87 6.55 -15.78
C LYS A 131 -12.22 6.59 -14.40
N LEU A 132 -10.91 6.40 -14.32
CA LEU A 132 -10.19 6.33 -13.05
C LEU A 132 -10.06 7.70 -12.37
N PHE A 133 -9.79 8.75 -13.15
CA PHE A 133 -9.59 10.11 -12.63
C PHE A 133 -10.83 11.02 -12.77
N GLY A 134 -11.92 10.52 -13.36
CA GLY A 134 -13.15 11.30 -13.56
C GLY A 134 -12.97 12.51 -14.48
N ILE A 135 -12.03 12.45 -15.44
CA ILE A 135 -11.65 13.60 -16.28
C ILE A 135 -12.67 13.83 -17.42
N ALA A 136 -13.42 12.80 -17.82
CA ALA A 136 -14.51 12.94 -18.78
C ALA A 136 -15.84 12.62 -18.12
N SER A 137 -16.67 13.66 -18.01
CA SER A 137 -18.12 13.57 -17.93
C SER A 137 -18.70 13.55 -19.34
#